data_AF-A0A9P0L7W0-F1
#
_entry.id   AF-A0A9P0L7W0-F1
#
_cell.length_a   1.000
_cell.length_b   1.000
_cell.length_c   1.000
_cell.angle_alpha   90.00
_cell.angle_beta   90.00
_cell.angle_gamma   90.00
#
_symmetry.space_group_name_H-M   'P 1'
#
loop_
_entity.id
_entity.type
_entity.pdbx_description
1 polymer ?
#
loop_
_entity_poly.entity_id
_entity_poly.type
_entity_poly.pdbx_seq_one_letter_code
_entity_poly.pdbx_strand_id
1 'polypeptide(L)'
;MKLIILLLCVFLVAHRTSGMSEKQLKATKKLVRNTCQNKSKATSEAIDAMQKGDFNQDKNAQCYIYCIMSTYNLLNKDMIFDWEGGIKALRANAPPHIADPGAVTIENCRDAIKTKNDQCIAATEIARCLYQDNPSNYFLP
;
A
#
# COMPACT_ATOMS: atom_id res chain seq x y z
N MET A 1 32.65 -15.64 -24.69
CA MET A 1 31.25 -15.15 -24.58
C MET A 1 30.44 -15.85 -23.49
N LYS A 2 30.38 -17.19 -23.45
CA LYS A 2 29.65 -17.94 -22.39
C LYS A 2 30.13 -17.64 -20.97
N LEU A 3 31.45 -17.52 -20.75
CA LEU A 3 32.03 -17.20 -19.43
C LEU A 3 31.69 -15.77 -18.96
N ILE A 4 31.63 -14.81 -19.88
CA ILE A 4 31.31 -13.41 -19.58
C ILE A 4 29.83 -13.28 -19.20
N ILE A 5 28.95 -13.99 -19.90
CA ILE A 5 27.52 -14.06 -19.57
C ILE A 5 27.32 -14.73 -18.21
N LEU A 6 28.06 -15.80 -17.91
CA LEU A 6 28.00 -16.48 -16.61
C LEU A 6 28.45 -15.57 -15.47
N LEU A 7 29.56 -14.83 -15.66
CA LEU A 7 30.07 -13.87 -14.67
C LEU A 7 29.11 -12.69 -14.46
N LEU A 8 28.46 -12.20 -15.52
CA LEU A 8 27.42 -11.16 -15.43
C LEU A 8 26.17 -11.65 -14.66
N CYS A 9 25.72 -12.89 -14.92
CA CYS A 9 24.62 -13.49 -14.18
C CYS A 9 24.95 -13.68 -12.69
N VAL A 10 26.18 -14.11 -12.36
CA VAL A 10 26.64 -14.25 -10.97
C VAL A 10 26.73 -12.88 -10.28
N PHE A 11 27.18 -11.84 -10.97
CA PHE A 11 27.22 -10.46 -10.45
C PHE A 11 25.81 -9.89 -10.17
N LEU A 12 24.85 -10.15 -11.06
CA LEU A 12 23.45 -9.73 -10.89
C LEU A 12 22.76 -10.44 -9.71
N VAL A 13 23.18 -11.68 -9.39
CA VAL A 13 22.69 -12.42 -8.21
C VAL A 13 23.38 -11.95 -6.92
N ALA A 14 24.61 -11.45 -7.00
CA ALA A 14 25.35 -10.92 -5.84
C ALA A 14 24.86 -9.54 -5.37
N HIS A 15 24.16 -8.79 -6.23
CA HIS A 15 23.58 -7.47 -5.91
C HIS A 15 22.08 -7.52 -5.60
N ARG A 16 21.65 -8.55 -4.86
CA ARG A 16 20.31 -8.60 -4.29
C ARG A 16 20.31 -7.80 -2.98
N THR A 17 20.29 -6.47 -3.05
CA THR A 17 19.83 -5.69 -1.89
C THR A 17 18.34 -6.01 -1.72
N SER A 18 18.00 -6.73 -0.66
CA SER A 18 16.62 -7.05 -0.30
C SER A 18 15.90 -5.78 0.13
N GLY A 19 15.14 -5.17 -0.79
CA GLY A 19 14.39 -3.93 -0.58
C GLY A 19 14.53 -2.94 -1.74
N MET A 20 13.50 -2.12 -1.95
CA MET A 20 13.58 -1.02 -2.91
C MET A 20 14.45 0.11 -2.37
N SER A 21 15.29 0.72 -3.21
CA SER A 21 15.97 1.97 -2.84
C SER A 21 14.96 3.10 -2.59
N GLU A 22 15.34 4.12 -1.82
CA GLU A 22 14.48 5.28 -1.55
C GLU A 22 13.98 5.97 -2.83
N LYS A 23 14.84 6.04 -3.86
CA LYS A 23 14.48 6.58 -5.17
C LYS A 23 13.39 5.75 -5.83
N GLN A 24 13.51 4.42 -5.78
CA GLN A 24 12.48 3.51 -6.30
C GLN A 24 11.19 3.62 -5.49
N LEU A 25 11.27 3.72 -4.15
CA LEU A 25 10.09 3.87 -3.30
C LEU A 25 9.32 5.16 -3.65
N LYS A 26 10.03 6.29 -3.78
CA LYS A 26 9.44 7.57 -4.16
C LYS A 26 8.82 7.53 -5.57
N ALA A 27 9.48 6.87 -6.52
CA ALA A 27 8.96 6.71 -7.88
C ALA A 27 7.69 5.85 -7.90
N THR A 28 7.69 4.71 -7.20
CA THR A 28 6.53 3.83 -7.07
C THR A 28 5.37 4.54 -6.37
N LYS A 29 5.62 5.29 -5.30
CA LYS A 29 4.60 6.11 -4.63
C LYS A 29 3.92 7.05 -5.62
N LYS A 30 4.71 7.82 -6.37
CA LYS A 30 4.19 8.77 -7.38
C LYS A 30 3.41 8.06 -8.49
N LEU A 31 3.90 6.91 -8.97
CA LEU A 31 3.23 6.13 -10.01
C LEU A 31 1.86 5.62 -9.54
N VAL A 32 1.80 5.02 -8.35
CA VAL A 32 0.55 4.50 -7.77
C VAL A 32 -0.44 5.63 -7.54
N ARG A 33 0.00 6.75 -6.95
CA ARG A 33 -0.83 7.94 -6.77
C ARG A 33 -1.44 8.41 -8.08
N ASN A 34 -0.62 8.69 -9.08
CA ASN A 34 -1.09 9.19 -10.37
C ASN A 34 -2.06 8.21 -11.04
N THR A 35 -1.75 6.91 -10.98
CA THR A 35 -2.60 5.87 -11.58
C THR A 35 -3.97 5.82 -10.91
N CYS A 36 -4.01 5.78 -9.57
CA CYS A 36 -5.25 5.66 -8.84
C CYS A 36 -6.05 6.95 -8.82
N GLN A 37 -5.40 8.11 -8.80
CA GLN A 37 -6.06 9.40 -8.93
C GLN A 37 -6.74 9.51 -10.30
N ASN A 38 -6.06 9.12 -11.38
CA ASN A 38 -6.63 9.13 -12.73
C ASN A 38 -7.80 8.15 -12.91
N LYS A 39 -7.75 6.98 -12.27
CA LYS A 39 -8.83 5.97 -12.33
C LYS A 39 -10.04 6.38 -11.51
N SER A 40 -9.83 6.85 -10.29
CA SER A 40 -10.90 7.21 -9.35
C SER A 40 -11.49 8.59 -9.60
N LYS A 41 -10.77 9.47 -10.29
CA LYS A 41 -11.10 10.90 -10.44
C LYS A 41 -11.09 11.68 -9.11
N ALA A 42 -10.40 11.17 -8.09
CA ALA A 42 -10.22 11.88 -6.84
C ALA A 42 -9.42 13.18 -7.05
N THR A 43 -9.80 14.23 -6.31
CA THR A 43 -9.04 15.48 -6.30
C THR A 43 -7.78 15.34 -5.45
N SER A 44 -6.76 16.15 -5.72
CA SER A 44 -5.53 16.13 -4.91
C SER A 44 -5.83 16.56 -3.48
N GLU A 45 -6.75 17.52 -3.31
CA GLU A 45 -7.18 18.05 -2.02
C GLU A 45 -7.82 16.96 -1.16
N ALA A 46 -8.69 16.12 -1.74
CA ALA A 46 -9.32 15.03 -1.01
C ALA A 46 -8.31 13.94 -0.62
N ILE A 47 -7.35 13.62 -1.49
CA ILE A 47 -6.28 12.66 -1.18
C ILE A 47 -5.40 13.20 -0.04
N ASP A 48 -5.04 14.48 -0.08
CA ASP A 48 -4.22 15.12 0.93
C ASP A 48 -4.95 15.25 2.28
N ALA A 49 -6.29 15.35 2.26
CA ALA A 49 -7.11 15.29 3.46
C ALA A 49 -7.07 13.89 4.11
N MET A 50 -7.21 12.82 3.30
CA MET A 50 -7.11 11.43 3.80
C MET A 50 -5.71 11.08 4.32
N GLN A 51 -4.65 11.66 3.76
CA GLN A 51 -3.30 11.54 4.31
C GLN A 51 -3.18 12.14 5.73
N LYS A 52 -4.03 13.11 6.06
CA LYS A 52 -4.11 13.77 7.38
C LYS A 52 -5.18 13.18 8.29
N GLY A 53 -5.81 12.07 7.89
CA GLY A 53 -6.82 11.39 8.70
C GLY A 53 -8.26 11.86 8.47
N ASP A 54 -8.51 12.77 7.52
CA ASP A 54 -9.88 13.13 7.14
C ASP A 54 -10.39 12.16 6.06
N PHE A 55 -11.14 11.15 6.52
CA PHE A 55 -11.77 10.14 5.66
C PHE A 55 -13.24 10.46 5.33
N ASN A 56 -13.73 11.66 5.65
CA ASN A 56 -15.09 12.11 5.30
C ASN A 56 -15.09 12.72 3.89
N GLN A 57 -14.57 11.96 2.94
CA GLN A 57 -14.39 12.40 1.55
C GLN A 57 -15.40 11.73 0.62
N ASP A 58 -15.51 12.29 -0.58
CA ASP A 58 -16.43 11.84 -1.60
C ASP A 58 -16.15 10.40 -2.10
N LYS A 59 -17.04 9.92 -2.97
CA LYS A 59 -16.94 8.57 -3.52
C LYS A 59 -15.65 8.33 -4.29
N ASN A 60 -15.15 9.34 -5.00
CA ASN A 60 -13.94 9.24 -5.81
C ASN A 60 -12.72 9.04 -4.91
N ALA A 61 -12.61 9.81 -3.83
CA ALA A 61 -11.57 9.67 -2.81
C ALA A 61 -11.61 8.30 -2.11
N GLN A 62 -12.79 7.78 -1.79
CA GLN A 62 -12.91 6.42 -1.26
C GLN A 62 -12.40 5.37 -2.26
N CYS A 63 -12.78 5.51 -3.53
CA CYS A 63 -12.36 4.58 -4.57
C CYS A 63 -10.87 4.71 -4.96
N TYR A 64 -10.24 5.85 -4.65
CA TYR A 64 -8.79 6.01 -4.70
C TYR A 64 -8.09 5.01 -3.77
N ILE A 65 -8.56 4.90 -2.51
CA ILE A 65 -8.02 3.94 -1.54
C ILE A 65 -8.23 2.51 -2.02
N TYR A 66 -9.42 2.19 -2.54
CA TYR A 66 -9.67 0.86 -3.12
C TYR A 66 -8.72 0.54 -4.28
N CYS A 67 -8.48 1.48 -5.18
CA CYS A 67 -7.52 1.29 -6.27
C CYS A 67 -6.11 0.97 -5.74
N ILE A 68 -5.67 1.63 -4.67
CA ILE A 68 -4.37 1.35 -4.06
C ILE A 68 -4.33 -0.07 -3.49
N MET A 69 -5.33 -0.42 -2.66
CA MET A 69 -5.38 -1.75 -2.03
C MET A 69 -5.49 -2.86 -3.07
N SER A 70 -6.26 -2.66 -4.14
CA SER A 70 -6.36 -3.59 -5.25
C SER A 70 -5.05 -3.70 -6.04
N THR A 71 -4.31 -2.60 -6.22
CA THR A 71 -2.99 -2.61 -6.89
C THR A 71 -1.98 -3.48 -6.13
N TYR A 72 -2.07 -3.52 -4.81
CA TYR A 72 -1.24 -4.38 -3.96
C TYR A 72 -1.86 -5.75 -3.67
N ASN A 73 -2.99 -6.09 -4.29
CA ASN A 73 -3.75 -7.32 -4.04
C ASN A 73 -4.17 -7.51 -2.57
N LEU A 74 -4.34 -6.42 -1.83
CA LEU A 74 -4.73 -6.46 -0.42
C LEU A 74 -6.25 -6.52 -0.23
N LEU A 75 -7.02 -5.96 -1.16
CA LEU A 75 -8.48 -5.99 -1.10
C LEU A 75 -9.04 -6.41 -2.44
N ASN A 76 -9.83 -7.48 -2.43
CA ASN A 76 -10.50 -8.01 -3.62
C ASN A 76 -11.96 -7.51 -3.73
N LYS A 77 -12.63 -7.91 -4.82
CA LYS A 77 -14.02 -7.52 -5.10
C LYS A 77 -15.03 -8.09 -4.09
N ASP A 78 -14.67 -9.16 -3.40
CA ASP A 78 -15.49 -9.80 -2.37
C ASP A 78 -15.30 -9.17 -0.99
N MET A 79 -14.56 -8.06 -0.92
CA MET A 79 -14.25 -7.32 0.33
C MET A 79 -13.56 -8.20 1.37
N ILE A 80 -12.65 -9.05 0.89
CA ILE A 80 -11.72 -9.82 1.71
C ILE A 80 -10.39 -9.05 1.75
N PHE A 81 -9.97 -8.70 2.97
CA PHE A 81 -8.70 -8.03 3.24
C PHE A 81 -7.61 -9.07 3.50
N ASP A 82 -6.63 -9.18 2.60
CA ASP A 82 -5.45 -10.03 2.73
C ASP A 82 -4.39 -9.36 3.64
N TRP A 83 -4.69 -9.32 4.93
CA TRP A 83 -3.82 -8.71 5.94
C TRP A 83 -2.53 -9.51 6.13
N GLU A 84 -2.58 -10.85 6.04
CA GLU A 84 -1.39 -11.72 6.12
C GLU A 84 -0.43 -11.48 4.95
N GLY A 85 -0.97 -11.40 3.72
CA GLY A 85 -0.23 -11.03 2.53
C GLY A 85 0.36 -9.62 2.65
N GLY A 86 -0.40 -8.67 3.21
CA GLY A 86 0.07 -7.32 3.53
C GLY A 86 1.27 -7.30 4.48
N ILE A 87 1.21 -8.04 5.59
CA ILE A 87 2.32 -8.17 6.55
C ILE A 87 3.55 -8.79 5.88
N LYS A 88 3.35 -9.86 5.10
CA LYS A 88 4.43 -10.53 4.38
C LYS A 88 5.10 -9.59 3.37
N ALA A 89 4.32 -8.85 2.60
CA ALA A 89 4.82 -7.87 1.64
C ALA A 89 5.58 -6.73 2.32
N LEU A 90 5.05 -6.23 3.45
CA LEU A 90 5.69 -5.17 4.22
C LEU A 90 7.06 -5.62 4.75
N ARG A 91 7.13 -6.77 5.41
CA ARG A 91 8.40 -7.35 5.93
C ARG A 91 9.43 -7.65 4.84
N ALA A 92 8.98 -7.98 3.63
CA ALA A 92 9.87 -8.26 2.51
C ALA A 92 10.46 -6.99 1.85
N ASN A 93 9.80 -5.83 2.00
CA ASN A 93 10.15 -4.62 1.24
C ASN A 93 10.59 -3.44 2.11
N ALA A 94 10.27 -3.44 3.41
CA ALA A 94 10.62 -2.37 4.32
C ALA A 94 11.66 -2.83 5.37
N PRO A 95 12.52 -1.92 5.86
CA PRO A 95 13.39 -2.20 7.01
C PRO A 95 12.59 -2.62 8.26
N PRO A 96 13.16 -3.42 9.17
CA PRO A 96 12.46 -3.92 10.36
C PRO A 96 11.80 -2.82 11.22
N HIS A 97 12.48 -1.68 11.41
CA HIS A 97 11.94 -0.57 12.21
C HIS A 97 10.68 0.09 11.63
N ILE A 98 10.37 -0.14 10.35
CA ILE A 98 9.11 0.26 9.70
C ILE A 98 8.17 -0.94 9.64
N ALA A 99 8.69 -2.11 9.29
CA ALA A 99 7.89 -3.30 9.04
C ALA A 99 7.22 -3.86 10.31
N ASP A 100 7.92 -3.87 11.44
CA ASP A 100 7.40 -4.42 12.69
C ASP A 100 6.20 -3.63 13.25
N PRO A 101 6.29 -2.30 13.44
CA PRO A 101 5.13 -1.54 13.89
C PRO A 101 4.00 -1.56 12.85
N GLY A 102 4.32 -1.52 11.55
CA GLY A 102 3.30 -1.60 10.51
C GLY A 102 2.59 -2.96 10.46
N ALA A 103 3.30 -4.05 10.77
CA ALA A 103 2.70 -5.38 10.83
C ALA A 103 1.67 -5.50 11.97
N VAL A 104 1.99 -4.94 13.14
CA VAL A 104 1.05 -4.87 14.27
C VAL A 104 -0.20 -4.05 13.88
N THR A 105 -0.01 -2.90 13.24
CA THR A 105 -1.12 -2.06 12.77
C THR A 105 -2.01 -2.79 11.76
N ILE A 106 -1.43 -3.52 10.81
CA ILE A 106 -2.20 -4.33 9.84
C ILE A 106 -2.99 -5.44 10.57
N GLU A 107 -2.37 -6.14 11.52
CA GLU A 107 -3.01 -7.20 12.29
C GLU A 107 -4.18 -6.68 13.16
N ASN A 108 -4.01 -5.52 13.79
CA ASN A 108 -5.08 -4.86 14.56
C ASN A 108 -6.28 -4.47 13.69
N CYS A 109 -6.03 -4.19 12.40
CA CYS A 109 -7.05 -3.77 11.43
C CYS A 109 -7.61 -4.90 10.55
N ARG A 110 -7.28 -6.16 10.83
CA ARG A 110 -7.74 -7.33 10.04
C ARG A 110 -9.27 -7.41 9.88
N ASP A 111 -10.01 -6.98 10.92
CA ASP A 111 -11.47 -7.02 10.99
C ASP A 111 -12.12 -5.64 10.73
N ALA A 112 -11.38 -4.69 10.12
CA ALA A 112 -11.84 -3.31 9.96
C ALA A 112 -13.06 -3.14 9.03
N ILE A 113 -13.27 -4.06 8.09
CA ILE A 113 -14.37 -3.98 7.12
C ILE A 113 -15.71 -4.27 7.82
N LYS A 114 -16.57 -3.26 7.86
CA LYS A 114 -17.96 -3.34 8.30
C LYS A 114 -18.93 -3.33 7.13
N THR A 115 -18.56 -2.67 6.04
CA THR A 115 -19.40 -2.53 4.85
C THR A 115 -19.11 -3.66 3.84
N LYS A 116 -20.13 -4.45 3.48
CA LYS A 116 -20.01 -5.64 2.61
C LYS A 116 -20.75 -5.52 1.27
N ASN A 117 -21.13 -4.31 0.87
CA ASN A 117 -21.79 -4.04 -0.42
C ASN A 117 -21.08 -2.93 -1.22
N ASP A 118 -19.96 -2.41 -0.71
CA ASP A 118 -19.24 -1.32 -1.33
C ASP A 118 -17.73 -1.40 -1.04
N GLN A 119 -16.99 -1.84 -2.05
CA GLN A 119 -15.53 -2.00 -2.01
C GLN A 119 -14.76 -0.70 -1.69
N CYS A 120 -15.26 0.47 -2.08
CA CYS A 120 -14.59 1.73 -1.80
C CYS A 120 -14.77 2.17 -0.36
N ILE A 121 -15.96 1.91 0.21
CA ILE A 121 -16.20 2.14 1.64
C ILE A 121 -15.38 1.14 2.46
N ALA A 122 -15.40 -0.14 2.11
CA ALA A 122 -14.59 -1.17 2.77
C ALA A 122 -13.09 -0.84 2.79
N ALA A 123 -12.55 -0.37 1.65
CA ALA A 123 -11.15 0.08 1.57
C ALA A 123 -10.88 1.26 2.51
N THR A 124 -11.81 2.21 2.59
CA THR A 124 -11.72 3.40 3.45
C THR A 124 -11.81 3.02 4.93
N GLU A 125 -12.60 2.02 5.30
CA GLU A 125 -12.67 1.49 6.66
C GLU A 125 -11.33 0.90 7.11
N ILE A 126 -10.66 0.12 6.25
CA ILE A 126 -9.32 -0.38 6.51
C ILE A 126 -8.34 0.80 6.67
N ALA A 127 -8.29 1.71 5.70
CA ALA A 127 -7.35 2.83 5.72
C ALA A 127 -7.53 3.73 6.95
N ARG A 128 -8.78 3.98 7.35
CA ARG A 128 -9.10 4.72 8.58
C ARG A 128 -8.60 3.99 9.81
N CYS A 129 -8.79 2.67 9.90
CA CYS A 129 -8.26 1.87 11.01
C CYS A 129 -6.72 1.98 11.08
N LEU A 130 -6.03 1.80 9.94
CA LEU A 130 -4.57 1.89 9.88
C LEU A 130 -4.05 3.26 10.33
N TYR A 131 -4.72 4.35 9.91
CA TYR A 131 -4.38 5.69 10.38
C TYR A 131 -4.62 5.87 11.88
N GLN A 132 -5.74 5.38 12.41
CA GLN A 132 -6.09 5.54 13.82
C GLN A 132 -5.18 4.75 14.75
N ASP A 133 -4.76 3.55 14.34
CA ASP A 133 -3.85 2.70 15.12
C ASP A 133 -2.42 3.29 15.17
N ASN A 134 -1.92 3.82 14.05
CA ASN A 134 -0.56 4.35 13.98
C ASN A 134 -0.43 5.58 13.05
N PRO A 135 -0.96 6.74 13.46
CA PRO A 135 -1.03 7.92 12.60
C PRO A 135 0.36 8.45 12.21
N SER A 136 1.36 8.32 13.09
CA SER A 136 2.73 8.80 12.86
C SER A 136 3.45 8.06 11.74
N ASN A 137 3.06 6.80 11.47
CA ASN A 137 3.66 5.97 10.42
C ASN A 137 2.69 5.66 9.27
N TYR A 138 1.52 6.31 9.25
CA TYR A 138 0.53 6.07 8.21
C TYR A 138 1.05 6.44 6.83
N PHE A 139 0.88 5.54 5.88
CA PHE A 139 1.31 5.72 4.51
C PHE A 139 0.13 5.53 3.55
N LEU A 140 -0.20 6.60 2.83
CA LEU A 140 -1.10 6.58 1.68
C LEU A 140 -0.34 7.19 0.49
N PRO A 141 -0.13 6.43 -0.61
CA PRO A 141 0.50 6.92 -1.82
C PRO A 141 -0.01 8.28 -2.29
#